data_AF-A0A6L9YN55-F1
#
_entry.id   AF-A0A6L9YN55-F1
#
_cell.length_a   1.000
_cell.length_b   1.000
_cell.length_c   1.000
_cell.angle_alpha   90.00
_cell.angle_beta   90.00
_cell.angle_gamma   90.00
#
_symmetry.space_group_name_H-M   'P 1'
#
loop_
_entity.id
_entity.type
_entity.pdbx_description
1 polymer ?
#
loop_
_entity_poly.entity_id
_entity_poly.type
_entity_poly.pdbx_seq_one_letter_code
_entity_poly.pdbx_strand_id
1 'polypeptide(L)'
;MVTYIGDNLNNYGYGGSGNDYLYGYGGNDTLVGGSGNDYLNGGIGSDRMYGGTGNDRYVVDSTGDVVTEYVNQGIDTVESSINYTLGDNLENLTLTGSAYSGNGNSLNNIISGNSSNNVLFGKSGNDTIYGNGGDDALVGGTDSDRMYGGTGNDIYSVDSTGDVVTEYVNQGIDRVYSSISYMLGDNVENLTLTGIALRASEKSEVRSQK
;
A
#
# COMPACT_ATOMS: atom_id res chain seq x y z
N MET A 1 -18.66 -21.05 1.18
CA MET A 1 -18.78 -20.43 2.52
C MET A 1 -18.62 -21.48 3.60
N VAL A 2 -17.36 -21.72 3.90
CA VAL A 2 -16.79 -22.43 5.02
C VAL A 2 -16.24 -21.39 6.00
N THR A 3 -16.30 -21.70 7.29
CA THR A 3 -15.54 -20.99 8.30
C THR A 3 -14.63 -22.01 8.98
N TYR A 4 -13.34 -21.92 8.68
CA TYR A 4 -12.31 -22.70 9.37
C TYR A 4 -11.83 -21.93 10.59
N ILE A 5 -11.74 -22.64 11.71
CA ILE A 5 -11.32 -22.10 13.00
C ILE A 5 -10.30 -23.07 13.59
N GLY A 6 -9.06 -22.62 13.71
CA GLY A 6 -7.94 -23.34 14.30
C GLY A 6 -7.92 -23.32 15.83
N ASP A 7 -6.78 -23.68 16.40
CA ASP A 7 -6.49 -23.66 17.82
C ASP A 7 -5.10 -23.03 18.09
N ASN A 8 -4.41 -23.41 19.18
CA ASN A 8 -3.08 -22.87 19.50
C ASN A 8 -1.94 -23.82 19.04
N LEU A 9 -2.23 -24.72 18.10
CA LEU A 9 -1.27 -25.66 17.51
C LEU A 9 -1.19 -25.42 16.00
N ASN A 10 -0.15 -25.97 15.38
CA ASN A 10 -0.05 -25.94 13.92
C ASN A 10 -1.25 -26.62 13.27
N ASN A 11 -1.91 -25.89 12.39
CA ASN A 11 -3.16 -26.24 11.76
C ASN A 11 -3.03 -26.27 10.24
N TYR A 12 -3.91 -27.04 9.59
CA TYR A 12 -4.12 -27.01 8.15
C TYR A 12 -5.59 -26.70 7.87
N GLY A 13 -5.86 -25.48 7.40
CA GLY A 13 -7.19 -25.00 7.05
C GLY A 13 -7.42 -25.03 5.53
N TYR A 14 -8.59 -25.50 5.10
CA TYR A 14 -9.00 -25.53 3.70
C TYR A 14 -10.44 -25.01 3.54
N GLY A 15 -10.63 -23.94 2.76
CA GLY A 15 -11.94 -23.33 2.49
C GLY A 15 -12.71 -24.08 1.40
N GLY A 16 -12.07 -24.30 0.25
CA GLY A 16 -12.64 -24.99 -0.88
C GLY A 16 -13.24 -24.06 -1.92
N SER A 17 -14.57 -23.97 -1.97
CA SER A 17 -15.25 -23.18 -3.00
C SER A 17 -16.24 -22.18 -2.41
N GLY A 18 -16.30 -21.01 -3.03
CA GLY A 18 -17.04 -19.86 -2.56
C GLY A 18 -16.23 -19.07 -1.55
N ASN A 19 -16.78 -17.94 -1.11
CA ASN A 19 -16.09 -17.04 -0.19
C ASN A 19 -16.05 -17.63 1.22
N ASP A 20 -14.86 -17.85 1.73
CA ASP A 20 -14.59 -18.56 2.97
C ASP A 20 -13.79 -17.70 3.97
N TYR A 21 -13.87 -18.07 5.25
CA TYR A 21 -13.15 -17.39 6.33
C TYR A 21 -12.27 -18.41 7.05
N LEU A 22 -10.96 -18.19 7.07
CA LEU A 22 -9.98 -19.10 7.66
C LEU A 22 -9.21 -18.37 8.77
N TYR A 23 -9.35 -18.86 10.00
CA TYR A 23 -8.65 -18.37 11.18
C TYR A 23 -7.74 -19.46 11.74
N GLY A 24 -6.43 -19.25 11.78
CA GLY A 24 -5.44 -20.17 12.35
C GLY A 24 -5.32 -20.05 13.88
N TYR A 25 -5.37 -18.82 14.37
CA TYR A 25 -5.15 -18.39 15.76
C TYR A 25 -3.70 -18.47 16.23
N GLY A 26 -3.20 -19.64 16.61
CA GLY A 26 -1.88 -19.76 17.21
C GLY A 26 -1.14 -20.98 16.72
N GLY A 27 0.17 -20.87 16.51
CA GLY A 27 0.96 -21.95 15.93
C GLY A 27 1.42 -21.56 14.53
N ASN A 28 2.12 -22.47 13.85
CA ASN A 28 2.56 -22.23 12.47
C ASN A 28 1.61 -22.96 11.52
N ASP A 29 0.69 -22.22 10.95
CA ASP A 29 -0.45 -22.73 10.22
C ASP A 29 -0.23 -22.74 8.71
N THR A 30 -1.02 -23.55 8.02
CA THR A 30 -1.17 -23.51 6.58
C THR A 30 -2.63 -23.35 6.24
N LEU A 31 -2.99 -22.21 5.67
CA LEU A 31 -4.35 -21.85 5.29
C LEU A 31 -4.46 -21.82 3.76
N VAL A 32 -5.45 -22.50 3.22
CA VAL A 32 -5.72 -22.60 1.78
C VAL A 32 -7.17 -22.21 1.51
N GLY A 33 -7.40 -21.06 0.88
CA GLY A 33 -8.72 -20.54 0.53
C GLY A 33 -9.43 -21.43 -0.50
N GLY A 34 -8.84 -21.52 -1.69
CA GLY A 34 -9.33 -22.35 -2.79
C GLY A 34 -9.87 -21.49 -3.92
N SER A 35 -11.18 -21.42 -4.08
CA SER A 35 -11.82 -20.59 -5.10
C SER A 35 -12.91 -19.74 -4.48
N GLY A 36 -13.02 -18.47 -4.85
CA GLY A 36 -13.87 -17.51 -4.16
C GLY A 36 -13.02 -16.40 -3.58
N ASN A 37 -13.67 -15.40 -2.99
CA ASN A 37 -12.97 -14.32 -2.31
C ASN A 37 -12.86 -14.68 -0.83
N ASP A 38 -11.69 -15.11 -0.42
CA ASP A 38 -11.42 -15.70 0.88
C ASP A 38 -10.73 -14.71 1.82
N TYR A 39 -10.99 -14.87 3.12
CA TYR A 39 -10.30 -14.14 4.18
C TYR A 39 -9.42 -15.11 4.98
N LEU A 40 -8.10 -14.88 4.96
CA LEU A 40 -7.11 -15.73 5.61
C LEU A 40 -6.39 -14.94 6.71
N ASN A 41 -6.49 -15.43 7.94
CA ASN A 41 -5.79 -14.87 9.09
C ASN A 41 -5.14 -16.01 9.88
N GLY A 42 -3.83 -16.16 9.71
CA GLY A 42 -3.03 -17.15 10.45
C GLY A 42 -3.00 -16.87 11.95
N GLY A 43 -2.88 -15.60 12.33
CA GLY A 43 -2.78 -15.18 13.71
C GLY A 43 -1.34 -15.27 14.21
N ILE A 44 -1.16 -15.65 15.48
CA ILE A 44 0.17 -15.69 16.09
C ILE A 44 0.95 -16.88 15.54
N GLY A 45 2.04 -16.61 14.85
CA GLY A 45 2.99 -17.66 14.49
C GLY A 45 3.81 -17.32 13.28
N SER A 46 4.12 -18.32 12.48
CA SER A 46 4.75 -18.17 11.16
C SER A 46 3.91 -18.97 10.19
N ASP A 47 2.97 -18.27 9.55
CA ASP A 47 1.90 -18.91 8.82
C ASP A 47 2.14 -18.92 7.31
N ARG A 48 1.52 -19.87 6.62
CA ARG A 48 1.55 -19.96 5.16
C ARG A 48 0.13 -19.82 4.65
N MET A 49 -0.12 -18.78 3.88
CA MET A 49 -1.45 -18.47 3.37
C MET A 49 -1.46 -18.51 1.84
N TYR A 50 -2.43 -19.25 1.30
CA TYR A 50 -2.68 -19.43 -0.13
C TYR A 50 -4.16 -19.13 -0.37
N GLY A 51 -4.51 -18.04 -1.07
CA GLY A 51 -5.91 -17.71 -1.30
C GLY A 51 -6.47 -18.51 -2.46
N GLY A 52 -5.70 -18.64 -3.54
CA GLY A 52 -6.17 -19.36 -4.71
C GLY A 52 -6.94 -18.42 -5.63
N THR A 53 -7.94 -18.88 -6.37
CA THR A 53 -8.61 -18.02 -7.36
C THR A 53 -9.70 -17.15 -6.72
N GLY A 54 -9.70 -15.87 -7.00
CA GLY A 54 -10.64 -14.88 -6.46
C GLY A 54 -9.86 -13.69 -5.92
N ASN A 55 -10.56 -12.70 -5.38
CA ASN A 55 -9.93 -11.55 -4.76
C ASN A 55 -9.87 -11.79 -3.26
N ASP A 56 -8.72 -12.24 -2.79
CA ASP A 56 -8.50 -12.71 -1.43
C ASP A 56 -7.92 -11.62 -0.53
N ARG A 57 -8.08 -11.82 0.78
CA ARG A 57 -7.58 -10.93 1.82
C ARG A 57 -6.76 -11.71 2.84
N TYR A 58 -5.51 -11.28 3.04
CA TYR A 58 -4.56 -11.86 3.96
C TYR A 58 -4.30 -10.94 5.13
N VAL A 59 -4.25 -11.47 6.35
CA VAL A 59 -3.74 -10.75 7.52
C VAL A 59 -2.33 -11.20 7.81
N VAL A 60 -1.39 -10.27 7.78
CA VAL A 60 0.01 -10.49 8.15
C VAL A 60 0.32 -9.71 9.42
N ASP A 61 0.61 -10.42 10.50
CA ASP A 61 0.97 -9.82 11.78
C ASP A 61 2.35 -10.28 12.31
N SER A 62 2.97 -11.24 11.62
CA SER A 62 4.28 -11.77 11.97
C SER A 62 5.24 -11.71 10.79
N THR A 63 6.51 -11.43 11.09
CA THR A 63 7.59 -11.48 10.07
C THR A 63 7.83 -12.89 9.54
N GLY A 64 7.28 -13.90 10.20
CA GLY A 64 7.34 -15.30 9.75
C GLY A 64 6.24 -15.68 8.76
N ASP A 65 5.23 -14.82 8.55
CA ASP A 65 4.12 -15.11 7.66
C ASP A 65 4.54 -15.03 6.20
N VAL A 66 4.00 -15.94 5.40
CA VAL A 66 4.24 -16.05 3.97
C VAL A 66 2.90 -16.11 3.25
N VAL A 67 2.62 -15.09 2.46
CA VAL A 67 1.53 -15.06 1.48
C VAL A 67 2.07 -15.56 0.15
N THR A 68 1.37 -16.47 -0.52
CA THR A 68 1.75 -16.97 -1.84
C THR A 68 0.56 -16.95 -2.78
N GLU A 69 0.70 -16.15 -3.84
CA GLU A 69 -0.28 -16.03 -4.92
C GLU A 69 0.34 -16.35 -6.28
N TYR A 70 -0.48 -16.87 -7.19
CA TYR A 70 -0.07 -17.21 -8.55
C TYR A 70 -0.70 -16.29 -9.60
N VAL A 71 -0.08 -16.25 -10.77
CA VAL A 71 -0.50 -15.41 -11.89
C VAL A 71 -1.96 -15.68 -12.29
N ASN A 72 -2.72 -14.62 -12.53
CA ASN A 72 -4.13 -14.63 -12.94
C ASN A 72 -5.10 -15.27 -11.93
N GLN A 73 -4.82 -15.14 -10.63
CA GLN A 73 -5.70 -15.65 -9.59
C GLN A 73 -6.67 -14.62 -9.04
N GLY A 74 -6.36 -13.33 -9.10
CA GLY A 74 -7.32 -12.29 -8.78
C GLY A 74 -6.67 -10.94 -8.64
N ILE A 75 -7.30 -10.09 -7.80
CA ILE A 75 -6.73 -8.86 -7.28
C ILE A 75 -6.75 -8.97 -5.77
N ASP A 76 -5.58 -9.19 -5.20
CA ASP A 76 -5.43 -9.67 -3.84
C ASP A 76 -4.95 -8.57 -2.89
N THR A 77 -5.34 -8.67 -1.62
CA THR A 77 -5.04 -7.64 -0.62
C THR A 77 -4.34 -8.21 0.59
N VAL A 78 -3.20 -7.64 0.95
CA VAL A 78 -2.55 -7.87 2.24
C VAL A 78 -2.90 -6.73 3.21
N GLU A 79 -3.49 -7.08 4.35
CA GLU A 79 -3.54 -6.25 5.54
C GLU A 79 -2.34 -6.58 6.42
N SER A 80 -1.44 -5.63 6.65
CA SER A 80 -0.27 -5.90 7.49
C SER A 80 -0.21 -4.98 8.70
N SER A 81 -0.02 -5.55 9.89
CA SER A 81 0.23 -4.77 11.12
C SER A 81 1.72 -4.53 11.40
N ILE A 82 2.58 -5.06 10.52
CA ILE A 82 4.03 -4.90 10.50
C ILE A 82 4.48 -4.29 9.18
N ASN A 83 5.77 -3.94 9.09
CA ASN A 83 6.32 -3.51 7.80
C ASN A 83 6.27 -4.65 6.80
N TYR A 84 5.85 -4.34 5.56
CA TYR A 84 5.60 -5.36 4.57
C TYR A 84 6.09 -4.97 3.18
N THR A 85 6.43 -5.99 2.39
CA THR A 85 6.72 -5.87 0.96
C THR A 85 5.84 -6.89 0.24
N LEU A 86 5.03 -6.43 -0.71
CA LEU A 86 4.23 -7.31 -1.53
C LEU A 86 5.14 -8.29 -2.29
N GLY A 87 4.82 -9.57 -2.20
CA GLY A 87 5.38 -10.61 -3.06
C GLY A 87 4.82 -10.54 -4.47
N ASP A 88 5.25 -11.45 -5.34
CA ASP A 88 4.73 -11.54 -6.72
C ASP A 88 3.21 -11.79 -6.71
N ASN A 89 2.51 -11.25 -7.72
CA ASN A 89 1.07 -11.43 -7.94
C ASN A 89 0.16 -10.91 -6.80
N LEU A 90 0.66 -10.01 -5.95
CA LEU A 90 -0.15 -9.29 -4.99
C LEU A 90 -0.28 -7.84 -5.42
N GLU A 91 -1.51 -7.34 -5.49
CA GLU A 91 -1.79 -6.02 -6.05
C GLU A 91 -1.98 -4.96 -4.97
N ASN A 92 -2.57 -5.31 -3.81
CA ASN A 92 -2.95 -4.31 -2.82
C ASN A 92 -2.28 -4.53 -1.46
N LEU A 93 -1.83 -3.44 -0.84
CA LEU A 93 -1.31 -3.40 0.52
C LEU A 93 -2.09 -2.38 1.36
N THR A 94 -2.55 -2.79 2.54
CA THR A 94 -3.09 -1.89 3.56
C THR A 94 -2.29 -2.07 4.84
N LEU A 95 -1.60 -1.01 5.27
CA LEU A 95 -0.93 -0.97 6.57
C LEU A 95 -1.96 -0.74 7.67
N THR A 96 -1.76 -1.43 8.79
CA THR A 96 -2.57 -1.34 10.00
C THR A 96 -1.64 -1.34 11.22
N GLY A 97 -2.22 -1.25 12.42
CA GLY A 97 -1.45 -1.43 13.66
C GLY A 97 -0.24 -0.48 13.75
N SER A 98 0.94 -1.05 13.99
CA SER A 98 2.19 -0.30 14.16
C SER A 98 3.12 -0.32 12.94
N ALA A 99 2.65 -0.81 11.79
CA ALA A 99 3.40 -0.75 10.55
C ALA A 99 3.71 0.70 10.17
N TYR A 100 4.91 0.97 9.68
CA TYR A 100 5.31 2.31 9.21
C TYR A 100 5.99 2.27 7.85
N SER A 101 6.14 1.09 7.25
CA SER A 101 6.70 0.96 5.90
C SER A 101 5.97 -0.10 5.09
N GLY A 102 5.59 0.29 3.87
CA GLY A 102 4.92 -0.56 2.90
C GLY A 102 5.61 -0.45 1.55
N ASN A 103 5.84 -1.59 0.91
CA ASN A 103 6.49 -1.65 -0.40
C ASN A 103 5.62 -2.46 -1.36
N GLY A 104 5.37 -1.93 -2.54
CA GLY A 104 4.81 -2.64 -3.68
C GLY A 104 5.82 -3.60 -4.32
N ASN A 105 5.50 -4.02 -5.53
CA ASN A 105 6.27 -4.89 -6.40
C ASN A 105 6.39 -4.26 -7.80
N SER A 106 6.43 -5.05 -8.87
CA SER A 106 6.51 -4.53 -10.24
C SER A 106 5.15 -4.43 -10.95
N LEU A 107 4.06 -4.67 -10.23
CA LEU A 107 2.69 -4.55 -10.73
C LEU A 107 2.17 -3.15 -10.44
N ASN A 108 0.98 -2.83 -10.98
CA ASN A 108 0.28 -1.62 -10.58
C ASN A 108 -0.36 -1.88 -9.20
N ASN A 109 0.25 -1.35 -8.14
CA ASN A 109 -0.19 -1.57 -6.78
C ASN A 109 -1.14 -0.48 -6.27
N ILE A 110 -2.05 -0.87 -5.37
CA ILE A 110 -2.75 0.07 -4.48
C ILE A 110 -2.19 -0.08 -3.08
N ILE A 111 -1.51 0.95 -2.59
CA ILE A 111 -0.87 0.95 -1.28
C ILE A 111 -1.55 1.99 -0.40
N SER A 112 -2.04 1.57 0.76
CA SER A 112 -2.69 2.43 1.75
C SER A 112 -1.93 2.35 3.07
N GLY A 113 -1.46 3.50 3.55
CA GLY A 113 -0.87 3.69 4.87
C GLY A 113 -1.91 3.61 5.99
N ASN A 114 -1.48 3.86 7.22
CA ASN A 114 -2.32 3.98 8.40
C ASN A 114 -2.34 5.44 8.90
N SER A 115 -2.67 5.66 10.17
CA SER A 115 -2.70 7.00 10.76
C SER A 115 -1.36 7.45 11.36
N SER A 116 -0.28 6.71 11.09
CA SER A 116 1.08 7.00 11.57
C SER A 116 1.92 7.47 10.39
N ASN A 117 3.01 8.16 10.68
CA ASN A 117 4.02 8.53 9.69
C ASN A 117 4.54 7.27 8.97
N ASN A 118 4.27 7.15 7.68
CA ASN A 118 4.57 6.01 6.85
C ASN A 118 5.61 6.32 5.78
N VAL A 119 6.35 5.30 5.35
CA VAL A 119 7.24 5.34 4.19
C VAL A 119 6.73 4.30 3.18
N LEU A 120 6.18 4.78 2.07
CA LEU A 120 5.47 3.99 1.09
C LEU A 120 6.18 4.04 -0.27
N PHE A 121 6.50 2.86 -0.81
CA PHE A 121 7.17 2.70 -2.10
C PHE A 121 6.30 1.90 -3.06
N GLY A 122 5.92 2.46 -4.21
CA GLY A 122 5.24 1.73 -5.28
C GLY A 122 6.19 0.80 -6.04
N LYS A 123 7.35 1.36 -6.43
CA LYS A 123 8.46 0.77 -7.19
C LYS A 123 8.29 0.89 -8.71
N SER A 124 7.73 -0.10 -9.38
CA SER A 124 7.54 -0.06 -10.84
C SER A 124 6.12 -0.44 -11.14
N GLY A 125 5.58 0.02 -12.26
CA GLY A 125 4.14 -0.05 -12.50
C GLY A 125 3.48 1.29 -12.18
N ASN A 126 2.24 1.45 -12.62
CA ASN A 126 1.46 2.65 -12.36
C ASN A 126 0.73 2.50 -11.03
N ASP A 127 1.35 2.96 -9.96
CA ASP A 127 0.89 2.76 -8.60
C ASP A 127 -0.11 3.83 -8.15
N THR A 128 -0.92 3.47 -7.14
CA THR A 128 -1.74 4.42 -6.40
C THR A 128 -1.44 4.30 -4.91
N ILE A 129 -0.91 5.37 -4.33
CA ILE A 129 -0.40 5.40 -2.96
C ILE A 129 -1.20 6.41 -2.13
N TYR A 130 -1.74 5.95 -1.01
CA TYR A 130 -2.44 6.76 0.00
C TYR A 130 -1.64 6.76 1.30
N GLY A 131 -1.15 7.90 1.77
CA GLY A 131 -0.53 8.05 3.10
C GLY A 131 -1.57 7.97 4.21
N ASN A 132 -2.72 8.58 3.98
CA ASN A 132 -3.86 8.76 4.89
C ASN A 132 -3.61 9.78 5.99
N GLY A 133 -2.89 9.44 7.05
CA GLY A 133 -2.66 10.38 8.14
C GLY A 133 -1.31 10.18 8.80
N GLY A 134 -0.73 11.27 9.30
CA GLY A 134 0.66 11.29 9.74
C GLY A 134 1.51 12.05 8.72
N ASP A 135 2.75 12.34 9.07
CA ASP A 135 3.70 12.94 8.13
C ASP A 135 4.36 11.81 7.31
N ASP A 136 3.91 11.63 6.07
CA ASP A 136 4.23 10.48 5.23
C ASP A 136 5.31 10.79 4.18
N ALA A 137 6.02 9.75 3.73
CA ALA A 137 6.94 9.80 2.61
C ALA A 137 6.47 8.83 1.52
N LEU A 138 6.00 9.38 0.41
CA LEU A 138 5.42 8.66 -0.73
C LEU A 138 6.40 8.69 -1.91
N VAL A 139 6.77 7.51 -2.38
CA VAL A 139 7.63 7.32 -3.54
C VAL A 139 6.90 6.39 -4.50
N GLY A 140 6.34 6.94 -5.57
CA GLY A 140 5.74 6.15 -6.65
C GLY A 140 6.76 5.20 -7.25
N GLY A 141 7.86 5.75 -7.74
CA GLY A 141 8.94 4.99 -8.37
C GLY A 141 8.92 5.23 -9.87
N THR A 142 9.26 4.22 -10.66
CA THR A 142 9.20 4.35 -12.12
C THR A 142 7.77 4.23 -12.63
N ASP A 143 7.52 4.75 -13.83
CA ASP A 143 6.22 4.77 -14.51
C ASP A 143 5.31 5.90 -14.03
N SER A 144 3.98 5.79 -14.10
CA SER A 144 3.08 6.92 -13.86
C SER A 144 2.24 6.69 -12.61
N ASP A 145 2.64 7.34 -11.53
CA ASP A 145 2.06 7.07 -10.22
C ASP A 145 1.04 8.12 -9.77
N ARG A 146 0.16 7.72 -8.85
CA ARG A 146 -0.73 8.62 -8.13
C ARG A 146 -0.41 8.59 -6.65
N MET A 147 -0.13 9.74 -6.07
CA MET A 147 0.19 9.87 -4.65
C MET A 147 -0.76 10.85 -3.97
N TYR A 148 -1.33 10.42 -2.85
CA TYR A 148 -2.24 11.15 -1.99
C TYR A 148 -1.67 11.08 -0.57
N GLY A 149 -1.13 12.16 0.00
CA GLY A 149 -0.54 12.09 1.34
C GLY A 149 -1.61 12.03 2.40
N GLY A 150 -2.61 12.90 2.31
CA GLY A 150 -3.67 12.96 3.30
C GLY A 150 -3.31 13.93 4.42
N THR A 151 -3.76 13.69 5.66
CA THR A 151 -3.51 14.68 6.73
C THR A 151 -2.10 14.55 7.30
N GLY A 152 -1.35 15.64 7.36
CA GLY A 152 0.03 15.66 7.83
C GLY A 152 0.89 16.49 6.90
N ASN A 153 2.18 16.63 7.20
CA ASN A 153 3.11 17.29 6.31
C ASN A 153 3.86 16.24 5.52
N ASP A 154 3.39 15.98 4.31
CA ASP A 154 3.83 14.86 3.52
C ASP A 154 4.94 15.22 2.55
N ILE A 155 5.69 14.19 2.17
CA ILE A 155 6.79 14.27 1.22
C ILE A 155 6.51 13.35 0.05
N TYR A 156 6.58 13.91 -1.16
CA TYR A 156 6.40 13.18 -2.41
C TYR A 156 7.71 13.15 -3.20
N SER A 157 8.05 12.00 -3.77
CA SER A 157 9.10 11.88 -4.78
C SER A 157 8.47 11.78 -6.16
N VAL A 158 8.77 12.74 -7.04
CA VAL A 158 8.31 12.76 -8.43
C VAL A 158 9.51 12.66 -9.36
N ASP A 159 9.60 11.56 -10.10
CA ASP A 159 10.68 11.33 -11.06
C ASP A 159 10.20 11.02 -12.49
N SER A 160 8.88 10.89 -12.66
CA SER A 160 8.25 10.66 -13.95
C SER A 160 7.25 11.76 -14.28
N THR A 161 7.15 12.09 -15.57
CA THR A 161 6.20 13.09 -16.06
C THR A 161 4.74 12.62 -15.94
N GLY A 162 4.54 11.32 -15.69
CA GLY A 162 3.23 10.75 -15.44
C GLY A 162 2.76 10.85 -13.99
N ASP A 163 3.65 11.22 -13.06
CA ASP A 163 3.33 11.26 -11.63
C ASP A 163 2.36 12.39 -11.31
N VAL A 164 1.37 12.04 -10.50
CA VAL A 164 0.34 12.97 -10.02
C VAL A 164 0.35 12.97 -8.50
N VAL A 165 0.58 14.15 -7.93
CA VAL A 165 0.38 14.42 -6.49
C VAL A 165 -0.96 15.11 -6.33
N THR A 166 -1.82 14.58 -5.46
CA THR A 166 -3.15 15.13 -5.19
C THR A 166 -3.32 15.40 -3.70
N GLU A 167 -3.55 16.68 -3.37
CA GLU A 167 -3.77 17.13 -2.00
C GLU A 167 -5.10 17.90 -1.86
N TYR A 168 -5.80 17.67 -0.75
CA TYR A 168 -7.03 18.39 -0.41
C TYR A 168 -6.76 19.56 0.55
N VAL A 169 -7.74 20.44 0.66
CA VAL A 169 -7.60 21.64 1.50
C VAL A 169 -7.50 21.27 2.99
N ASN A 170 -6.60 21.94 3.71
CA ASN A 170 -6.34 21.75 5.16
C ASN A 170 -5.77 20.37 5.53
N GLN A 171 -5.01 19.76 4.63
CA GLN A 171 -4.37 18.47 4.86
C GLN A 171 -2.96 18.59 5.42
N GLY A 172 -2.21 19.64 5.09
CA GLY A 172 -1.04 20.04 5.85
C GLY A 172 -0.18 21.04 5.10
N ILE A 173 1.14 20.95 5.30
CA ILE A 173 2.13 21.68 4.51
C ILE A 173 3.03 20.68 3.82
N ASP A 174 2.82 20.54 2.53
CA ASP A 174 3.31 19.40 1.78
C ASP A 174 4.51 19.78 0.92
N ARG A 175 5.35 18.78 0.62
CA ARG A 175 6.58 18.97 -0.16
C ARG A 175 6.77 17.93 -1.23
N VAL A 176 6.92 18.40 -2.45
CA VAL A 176 7.40 17.59 -3.58
C VAL A 176 8.91 17.75 -3.73
N TYR A 177 9.62 16.64 -3.75
CA TYR A 177 10.96 16.53 -4.33
C TYR A 177 10.82 16.02 -5.75
N SER A 178 11.27 16.81 -6.73
CA SER A 178 11.22 16.38 -8.13
C SER A 178 12.59 16.35 -8.80
N SER A 179 12.90 15.23 -9.45
CA SER A 179 14.10 15.07 -10.28
C SER A 179 13.89 15.58 -11.71
N ILE A 180 12.63 15.86 -12.08
CA ILE A 180 12.18 16.38 -13.38
C ILE A 180 11.60 17.80 -13.24
N SER A 181 11.29 18.43 -14.37
CA SER A 181 10.50 19.67 -14.34
C SER A 181 9.08 19.33 -13.87
N TYR A 182 8.62 19.97 -12.79
CA TYR A 182 7.33 19.71 -12.18
C TYR A 182 6.60 21.01 -11.84
N MET A 183 5.27 20.99 -11.94
CA MET A 183 4.40 22.08 -11.55
C MET A 183 3.51 21.58 -10.41
N LEU A 184 3.52 22.30 -9.29
CA LEU A 184 2.70 21.93 -8.14
C LEU A 184 1.21 21.98 -8.47
N GLY A 185 0.49 20.96 -8.02
CA GLY A 185 -0.96 20.91 -8.03
C GLY A 185 -1.60 21.94 -7.08
N ASP A 186 -2.91 21.85 -6.92
CA ASP A 186 -3.60 22.58 -5.86
C ASP A 186 -3.24 22.02 -4.48
N ASN A 187 -3.14 22.91 -3.49
CA ASN A 187 -2.83 22.59 -2.08
C ASN A 187 -1.49 21.90 -1.81
N VAL A 188 -0.54 21.93 -2.75
CA VAL A 188 0.85 21.57 -2.45
C VAL A 188 1.67 22.85 -2.32
N GLU A 189 2.31 23.04 -1.17
CA GLU A 189 2.95 24.31 -0.81
C GLU A 189 4.41 24.40 -1.27
N ASN A 190 5.15 23.28 -1.20
CA ASN A 190 6.61 23.31 -1.38
C ASN A 190 7.07 22.42 -2.54
N LEU A 191 7.96 22.95 -3.37
CA LEU A 191 8.68 22.18 -4.40
C LEU A 191 10.18 22.34 -4.20
N THR A 192 10.90 21.22 -4.14
CA THR A 192 12.35 21.16 -4.21
C THR A 192 12.77 20.38 -5.45
N LEU A 193 13.55 21.01 -6.33
CA LEU A 193 14.09 20.35 -7.51
C LEU A 193 15.45 19.74 -7.17
N THR A 194 15.62 18.43 -7.37
CA THR A 194 16.81 17.66 -6.95
C THR A 194 17.67 17.18 -8.12
N GLY A 195 17.20 17.34 -9.36
CA GLY A 195 17.85 16.86 -10.59
C GLY A 195 18.18 17.97 -11.61
N ILE A 196 18.19 17.62 -12.91
CA ILE A 196 18.42 18.53 -14.05
C ILE A 196 17.18 19.41 -14.39
N ALA A 197 16.19 19.43 -13.51
CA ALA A 197 14.92 20.14 -13.67
C ALA A 197 15.11 21.64 -13.92
N LEU A 198 14.37 22.20 -14.88
CA LEU A 198 14.71 23.51 -15.44
C LEU A 198 14.01 24.72 -14.80
N ARG A 199 12.80 24.62 -14.22
CA ARG A 199 12.14 25.70 -13.44
C ARG A 199 10.99 25.18 -12.57
N ALA A 200 10.83 25.74 -11.37
CA ALA A 200 9.54 25.80 -10.66
C ALA A 200 8.78 27.02 -11.19
N SER A 201 7.59 26.87 -11.75
CA SER A 201 6.71 28.02 -11.96
C SER A 201 5.92 28.23 -10.67
N GLU A 202 6.32 29.21 -9.86
CA GLU A 202 5.54 29.68 -8.72
C GLU A 202 4.14 30.07 -9.20
N LYS A 203 3.09 29.60 -8.51
CA LYS A 203 1.73 30.10 -8.69
C LYS A 203 1.75 31.60 -8.45
N SER A 204 1.40 32.40 -9.45
CA SER A 204 1.24 33.84 -9.27
C SER A 204 0.09 34.09 -8.30
N GLU A 205 0.39 34.42 -7.05
CA GLU A 205 -0.59 35.04 -6.16
C GLU A 205 -1.00 36.39 -6.76
N VAL A 206 -2.19 36.43 -7.35
CA VAL A 206 -2.84 37.69 -7.69
C VAL A 206 -3.25 38.33 -6.36
N ARG A 207 -2.35 39.10 -5.75
CA ARG A 207 -2.73 40.06 -4.71
C ARG A 207 -3.63 41.12 -5.35
N SER A 208 -4.95 40.98 -5.17
CA SER A 208 -5.86 42.08 -5.45
C SER A 208 -5.63 43.17 -4.41
N GLN A 209 -4.85 44.19 -4.76
CA GLN A 209 -4.95 45.49 -4.12
C GLN A 209 -6.22 46.16 -4.60
N LYS A 210 -7.22 46.30 -3.72
CA LYS A 210 -8.13 47.45 -3.67
C LYS A 210 -8.56 47.69 -2.23
#